data_AF-A0A953NAJ1-F1
#
_entry.id   AF-A0A953NAJ1-F1
#
_cell.length_a   1.000
_cell.length_b   1.000
_cell.length_c   1.000
_cell.angle_alpha   90.00
_cell.angle_beta   90.00
_cell.angle_gamma   90.00
#
_symmetry.space_group_name_H-M   'P 1'
#
loop_
_entity.id
_entity.type
_entity.pdbx_description
1 polymer ?
#
loop_
_entity_poly.entity_id
_entity_poly.type
_entity_poly.pdbx_seq_one_letter_code
_entity_poly.pdbx_strand_id
1 'polypeptide(L)'
;MRALAILLVMLLSACAVPPGGSILNPAPAEEPSPLEAVIAVSKKIKSLCIEPEYATYFAKTFCTPSELSLAMMSDRTKITQAQKNALNAWAQAYDKLANEMNEALALTSAANKQMADYNKLVAFPAAQKNRLDLYQGNITWGVYNRKRKEISDGMAAESRRVVQQKI
;
A
#
# COMPACT_ATOMS: atom_id res chain seq x y z
N MET A 1 69.76 -14.35 31.27
CA MET A 1 69.30 -15.54 30.53
C MET A 1 67.77 -15.57 30.67
N ARG A 2 67.02 -15.21 29.62
CA ARG A 2 66.29 -16.12 28.69
C ARG A 2 65.38 -17.10 29.47
N ALA A 3 64.08 -17.23 29.24
CA ALA A 3 63.38 -17.18 27.95
C ALA A 3 61.86 -16.92 28.11
N LEU A 4 61.27 -16.34 27.06
CA LEU A 4 59.85 -16.47 26.67
C LEU A 4 59.54 -17.91 26.26
N ALA A 5 58.36 -18.42 26.59
CA ALA A 5 57.66 -19.41 25.79
C ALA A 5 56.15 -19.31 25.99
N ILE A 6 55.48 -19.00 24.88
CA ILE A 6 54.04 -18.87 24.68
C ILE A 6 53.39 -20.25 24.78
N LEU A 7 52.25 -20.36 25.48
CA LEU A 7 51.33 -21.48 25.26
C LEU A 7 49.91 -20.96 25.00
N LEU A 8 49.59 -20.99 23.71
CA LEU A 8 48.28 -20.79 23.12
C LEU A 8 47.44 -22.05 23.41
N VAL A 9 46.41 -21.96 24.25
CA VAL A 9 45.43 -23.03 24.42
C VAL A 9 44.14 -22.60 23.74
N MET A 10 43.87 -23.21 22.59
CA MET A 10 42.59 -23.14 21.90
C MET A 10 41.53 -23.89 22.73
N LEU A 11 40.60 -23.15 23.33
CA LEU A 11 39.37 -23.72 23.89
C LEU A 11 38.26 -23.63 22.84
N LEU A 12 38.11 -24.72 22.10
CA LEU A 12 36.92 -25.06 21.32
C LEU A 12 35.71 -25.14 22.29
N SER A 13 34.91 -24.07 22.33
CA SER A 13 33.59 -24.13 22.97
C SER A 13 32.61 -24.75 21.97
N ALA A 14 32.53 -26.08 22.00
CA ALA A 14 31.49 -26.83 21.33
C ALA A 14 30.13 -26.46 21.96
N CYS A 15 29.18 -26.00 21.14
CA CYS A 15 27.79 -25.90 21.52
C CYS A 15 27.28 -27.32 21.85
N ALA A 16 26.94 -27.57 23.11
CA ALA A 16 26.24 -28.78 23.51
C ALA A 16 24.82 -28.76 22.91
N VAL A 17 24.57 -29.62 21.93
CA VAL A 17 23.22 -29.92 21.44
C VAL A 17 22.66 -31.05 22.31
N PRO A 18 21.54 -30.86 23.02
CA PRO A 18 20.88 -31.95 23.74
C PRO A 18 20.29 -32.97 22.75
N PRO A 19 20.42 -34.29 23.01
CA PRO A 19 19.84 -35.31 22.14
C PRO A 19 18.33 -35.39 22.40
N GLY A 20 17.50 -34.93 21.45
CA GLY A 20 16.06 -35.13 21.56
C GLY A 20 15.12 -34.23 20.73
N GLY A 21 15.60 -33.42 19.79
CA GLY A 21 14.74 -32.61 18.93
C GLY A 21 14.65 -33.15 17.51
N SER A 22 13.49 -33.67 17.11
CA SER A 22 13.19 -34.04 15.72
C SER A 22 13.50 -32.89 14.74
N ILE A 23 14.34 -33.16 13.74
CA ILE A 23 14.67 -32.24 12.62
C ILE A 23 13.55 -32.31 11.55
N LEU A 24 12.29 -32.27 11.95
CA LEU A 24 11.15 -32.34 11.04
C LEU A 24 9.98 -31.53 11.59
N ASN A 25 10.16 -30.22 11.69
CA ASN A 25 9.09 -29.24 11.51
C ASN A 25 9.77 -27.90 11.17
N PRO A 26 9.54 -27.30 9.98
CA PRO A 26 9.82 -25.89 9.82
C PRO A 26 9.02 -25.14 10.89
N ALA A 27 9.67 -24.21 11.58
CA ALA A 27 8.97 -23.30 12.49
C ALA A 27 7.74 -22.72 11.74
N PRO A 28 6.57 -22.58 12.39
CA PRO A 28 5.44 -21.89 11.78
C PRO A 28 5.95 -20.55 11.24
N ALA A 29 5.69 -20.25 9.98
CA ALA A 29 6.05 -18.95 9.43
C ALA A 29 5.41 -17.88 10.33
N GLU A 30 6.23 -17.07 11.01
CA GLU A 30 5.72 -15.96 11.80
C GLU A 30 4.87 -15.07 10.87
N GLU A 31 3.64 -14.76 11.30
CA GLU A 31 2.83 -13.81 10.55
C GLU A 31 3.52 -12.44 10.52
N PRO A 32 3.52 -11.73 9.38
CA PRO A 32 4.18 -10.45 9.27
C PRO A 32 3.58 -9.45 10.27
N SER A 33 4.42 -8.60 10.86
CA SER A 33 3.93 -7.52 11.71
C SER A 33 2.97 -6.61 10.94
N PRO A 34 2.05 -5.89 11.62
CA PRO A 34 1.14 -4.98 10.94
C PRO A 34 1.84 -3.93 10.06
N LEU A 35 3.02 -3.46 10.47
CA LEU A 35 3.81 -2.51 9.68
C LEU A 35 4.38 -3.17 8.40
N GLU A 36 4.89 -4.40 8.51
CA GLU A 36 5.37 -5.15 7.34
C GLU A 36 4.23 -5.47 6.37
N ALA A 37 3.04 -5.79 6.89
CA ALA A 37 1.84 -5.97 6.09
C ALA A 37 1.48 -4.69 5.32
N VAL A 38 1.47 -3.53 5.97
CA VAL A 38 1.27 -2.22 5.32
C VAL A 38 2.30 -2.00 4.20
N ILE A 39 3.59 -2.24 4.46
CA ILE A 39 4.66 -2.06 3.46
C ILE A 39 4.47 -3.01 2.27
N ALA A 40 4.15 -4.28 2.53
CA ALA A 40 3.94 -5.29 1.51
C ALA A 40 2.74 -4.95 0.62
N VAL A 41 1.60 -4.59 1.21
CA VAL A 41 0.40 -4.21 0.46
C VAL A 41 0.62 -2.91 -0.32
N SER A 42 1.37 -1.94 0.23
CA SER A 42 1.75 -0.70 -0.47
C SER A 42 2.49 -1.01 -1.79
N LYS A 43 3.44 -1.95 -1.74
CA LYS A 43 4.18 -2.40 -2.93
C LYS A 43 3.26 -3.04 -3.97
N LYS A 44 2.33 -3.91 -3.54
CA LYS A 44 1.33 -4.53 -4.43
C LYS A 44 0.43 -3.49 -5.10
N ILE A 45 -0.05 -2.50 -4.36
CA ILE A 45 -0.86 -1.41 -4.92
C ILE A 45 -0.07 -0.64 -5.98
N LYS A 46 1.21 -0.33 -5.71
CA LYS A 46 2.08 0.36 -6.67
C LYS A 46 2.33 -0.48 -7.92
N SER A 47 2.49 -1.80 -7.79
CA SER A 47 2.72 -2.67 -8.94
C SER A 47 1.51 -2.75 -9.87
N LEU A 48 0.28 -2.68 -9.34
CA LEU A 48 -0.93 -2.60 -10.19
C LEU A 48 -0.82 -1.46 -11.20
N CYS A 49 -0.19 -0.35 -10.86
CA CYS A 49 -0.13 0.81 -11.75
C CYS A 49 0.72 0.63 -13.01
N ILE A 50 1.56 -0.40 -13.07
CA ILE A 50 2.43 -0.71 -14.22
C ILE A 50 2.02 -1.99 -14.94
N GLU A 51 0.95 -2.65 -14.51
CA GLU A 51 0.47 -3.87 -15.16
C GLU A 51 -0.06 -3.57 -16.57
N PRO A 52 0.37 -4.34 -17.60
CA PRO A 52 -0.05 -4.11 -18.98
C PRO A 52 -1.57 -4.14 -19.18
N GLU A 53 -2.28 -4.95 -18.39
CA GLU A 53 -3.74 -5.07 -18.41
C GLU A 53 -4.45 -3.72 -18.12
N TYR A 54 -3.82 -2.85 -17.32
CA TYR A 54 -4.40 -1.57 -16.90
C TYR A 54 -3.79 -0.37 -17.63
N ALA A 55 -2.89 -0.60 -18.59
CA ALA A 55 -2.13 0.45 -19.26
C ALA A 55 -3.02 1.52 -19.92
N THR A 56 -4.14 1.11 -20.52
CA THR A 56 -5.06 2.07 -21.18
C THR A 56 -5.79 2.98 -20.20
N TYR A 57 -6.01 2.52 -18.95
CA TYR A 57 -6.53 3.35 -17.86
C TYR A 57 -5.44 4.33 -17.37
N PHE A 58 -4.22 3.84 -17.12
CA PHE A 58 -3.10 4.67 -16.65
C PHE A 58 -2.50 5.61 -17.71
N ALA A 59 -2.83 5.43 -18.99
CA ALA A 59 -2.54 6.41 -20.02
C ALA A 59 -3.24 7.77 -19.78
N LYS A 60 -4.31 7.79 -18.98
CA LYS A 60 -5.14 8.97 -18.71
C LYS A 60 -4.97 9.55 -17.31
N THR A 61 -4.21 8.86 -16.46
CA THR A 61 -4.05 9.25 -15.06
C THR A 61 -2.81 8.61 -14.44
N PHE A 62 -2.23 9.26 -13.43
CA PHE A 62 -1.13 8.66 -12.67
C PHE A 62 -1.59 7.78 -11.51
N CYS A 63 -0.68 6.91 -11.06
CA CYS A 63 -0.87 6.07 -9.88
C CYS A 63 -1.12 6.95 -8.64
N THR A 64 -0.25 7.93 -8.40
CA THR A 64 -0.34 8.88 -7.30
C THR A 64 -1.16 10.11 -7.71
N PRO A 65 -2.29 10.41 -7.06
CA PRO A 65 -3.09 11.60 -7.41
C PRO A 65 -2.35 12.93 -7.24
N SER A 66 -1.37 13.03 -6.33
CA SER A 66 -0.58 14.25 -6.12
C SER A 66 0.32 14.60 -7.30
N GLU A 67 0.60 13.65 -8.19
CA GLU A 67 1.47 13.82 -9.35
C GLU A 67 0.70 14.23 -10.62
N LEU A 68 -0.64 14.29 -10.55
CA LEU A 68 -1.49 14.59 -11.70
C LEU A 68 -1.12 15.92 -12.36
N SER A 69 -0.88 15.87 -13.66
CA SER A 69 -0.55 17.06 -14.45
C SER A 69 -1.78 17.92 -14.72
N LEU A 70 -1.56 19.20 -15.02
CA LEU A 70 -2.62 20.12 -15.43
C LEU A 70 -3.35 19.62 -16.70
N ALA A 71 -2.63 19.01 -17.64
CA ALA A 71 -3.21 18.44 -18.84
C ALA A 71 -4.20 17.31 -18.51
N MET A 72 -3.81 16.37 -17.62
CA MET A 72 -4.68 15.29 -17.16
C MET A 72 -5.90 15.81 -16.40
N MET A 73 -5.73 16.87 -15.60
CA MET A 73 -6.84 17.50 -14.87
C MET A 73 -7.74 18.35 -15.75
N SER A 74 -7.31 18.72 -16.96
CA SER A 74 -8.09 19.52 -17.92
C SER A 74 -8.70 18.67 -19.04
N ASP A 75 -8.51 17.36 -18.99
CA ASP A 75 -8.95 16.43 -20.02
C ASP A 75 -10.48 16.40 -20.15
N ARG A 76 -10.99 16.75 -21.33
CA ARG A 76 -12.43 16.80 -21.61
C ARG A 76 -12.95 15.51 -22.25
N THR A 77 -12.09 14.53 -22.54
CA THR A 77 -12.54 13.29 -23.18
C THR A 77 -13.37 12.46 -22.20
N LYS A 78 -14.38 11.77 -22.74
CA LYS A 78 -15.11 10.72 -22.02
C LYS A 78 -14.32 9.41 -22.02
N ILE A 79 -14.67 8.50 -21.10
CA ILE A 79 -14.05 7.19 -21.04
C ILE A 79 -14.46 6.34 -22.26
N THR A 80 -13.51 5.62 -22.86
CA THR A 80 -13.78 4.66 -23.95
C THR A 80 -14.11 3.27 -23.40
N GLN A 81 -14.66 2.37 -24.23
CA GLN A 81 -14.96 1.01 -23.77
C GLN A 81 -13.71 0.24 -23.31
N ALA A 82 -12.59 0.38 -24.02
CA ALA A 82 -11.33 -0.24 -23.62
C ALA A 82 -10.86 0.26 -22.23
N GLN A 83 -10.98 1.57 -21.99
CA GLN A 83 -10.65 2.17 -20.70
C GLN A 83 -11.62 1.72 -19.58
N LYS A 84 -12.92 1.54 -19.88
CA LYS A 84 -13.89 1.01 -18.91
C LYS A 84 -13.51 -0.39 -18.46
N ASN A 85 -13.11 -1.25 -19.39
CA ASN A 85 -12.68 -2.62 -19.09
C ASN A 85 -11.45 -2.60 -18.18
N ALA A 86 -10.42 -1.82 -18.53
CA ALA A 86 -9.21 -1.66 -17.73
C ALA A 86 -9.48 -1.06 -16.33
N LEU A 87 -10.34 -0.02 -16.25
CA LEU A 87 -10.75 0.59 -14.99
C LEU A 87 -11.46 -0.42 -14.08
N ASN A 88 -12.39 -1.21 -14.62
CA ASN A 88 -13.14 -2.18 -13.83
C ASN A 88 -12.23 -3.30 -13.29
N ALA A 89 -11.34 -3.85 -14.13
CA ALA A 89 -10.38 -4.87 -13.73
C ALA A 89 -9.41 -4.33 -12.64
N TRP A 90 -8.83 -3.15 -12.87
CA TRP A 90 -7.97 -2.49 -11.89
C TRP A 90 -8.70 -2.20 -10.57
N ALA A 91 -9.94 -1.69 -10.63
CA ALA A 91 -10.70 -1.35 -9.43
C ALA A 91 -10.99 -2.57 -8.55
N GLN A 92 -11.27 -3.74 -9.14
CA GLN A 92 -11.49 -4.98 -8.38
C GLN A 92 -10.20 -5.43 -7.67
N ALA A 93 -9.05 -5.40 -8.37
CA ALA A 93 -7.76 -5.74 -7.78
C ALA A 93 -7.36 -4.73 -6.68
N TYR A 94 -7.53 -3.44 -6.95
CA TYR A 94 -7.20 -2.37 -6.02
C TYR A 94 -8.06 -2.41 -4.76
N ASP A 95 -9.38 -2.60 -4.87
CA ASP A 95 -10.28 -2.52 -3.72
C ASP A 95 -10.01 -3.64 -2.70
N LYS A 96 -9.62 -4.82 -3.17
CA LYS A 96 -9.14 -5.89 -2.29
C LYS A 96 -7.90 -5.46 -1.50
N LEU A 97 -6.87 -4.97 -2.20
CA LEU A 97 -5.62 -4.53 -1.56
C LEU A 97 -5.84 -3.29 -0.67
N ALA A 98 -6.76 -2.40 -1.03
CA ALA A 98 -7.08 -1.21 -0.26
C ALA A 98 -7.73 -1.60 1.08
N ASN A 99 -8.60 -2.61 1.09
CA ASN A 99 -9.16 -3.16 2.33
C ASN A 99 -8.07 -3.82 3.18
N GLU A 100 -7.23 -4.69 2.60
CA GLU A 100 -6.10 -5.33 3.31
C GLU A 100 -5.15 -4.28 3.93
N MET A 101 -4.83 -3.22 3.17
CA MET A 101 -4.03 -2.09 3.64
C MET A 101 -4.68 -1.42 4.85
N ASN A 102 -5.99 -1.17 4.77
CA ASN A 102 -6.71 -0.41 5.79
C ASN A 102 -6.86 -1.20 7.10
N GLU A 103 -7.06 -2.51 7.00
CA GLU A 103 -7.07 -3.43 8.15
C GLU A 103 -5.70 -3.47 8.84
N ALA A 104 -4.62 -3.64 8.06
CA ALA A 104 -3.27 -3.64 8.60
C ALA A 104 -2.89 -2.28 9.22
N LEU A 105 -3.26 -1.18 8.56
CA LEU A 105 -3.02 0.18 9.04
C LEU A 105 -3.64 0.42 10.43
N ALA A 106 -4.86 -0.07 10.66
CA ALA A 106 -5.57 0.13 11.92
C ALA A 106 -4.86 -0.50 13.14
N LEU A 107 -4.03 -1.52 12.91
CA LEU A 107 -3.30 -2.24 13.95
C LEU A 107 -1.95 -1.59 14.33
N THR A 108 -1.51 -0.57 13.59
CA THR A 108 -0.17 0.02 13.79
C THR A 108 -0.12 1.13 14.85
N SER A 109 -1.20 1.90 15.03
CA SER A 109 -1.30 2.91 16.10
C SER A 109 -2.73 3.45 16.25
N ALA A 110 -3.04 4.12 17.35
CA ALA A 110 -4.34 4.79 17.55
C ALA A 110 -4.66 5.85 16.47
N ALA A 111 -3.68 6.65 16.04
CA ALA A 111 -3.89 7.62 14.94
C ALA A 111 -4.13 6.89 13.61
N ASN A 112 -3.42 5.79 13.35
CA ASN A 112 -3.64 5.02 12.14
C ASN A 112 -4.97 4.26 12.15
N LYS A 113 -5.49 3.89 13.33
CA LYS A 113 -6.87 3.42 13.49
C LYS A 113 -7.88 4.49 13.09
N GLN A 114 -7.71 5.73 13.53
CA GLN A 114 -8.56 6.85 13.09
C GLN A 114 -8.46 7.09 11.58
N MET A 115 -7.25 7.02 11.00
CA MET A 115 -7.09 7.08 9.55
C MET A 115 -7.81 5.93 8.83
N ALA A 116 -7.75 4.73 9.38
CA ALA A 116 -8.42 3.58 8.78
C ALA A 116 -9.94 3.75 8.80
N ASP A 117 -10.49 4.30 9.90
CA ASP A 117 -11.91 4.63 9.98
C ASP A 117 -12.29 5.73 8.98
N TYR A 118 -11.47 6.78 8.85
CA TYR A 118 -11.68 7.83 7.84
C TYR A 118 -11.64 7.28 6.40
N ASN A 119 -10.67 6.43 6.09
CA ASN A 119 -10.57 5.81 4.76
C ASN A 119 -11.83 5.00 4.44
N LYS A 120 -12.29 4.20 5.40
CA LYS A 120 -13.48 3.35 5.25
C LYS A 120 -14.77 4.15 5.08
N LEU A 121 -14.93 5.23 5.85
CA LEU A 121 -16.18 5.99 5.90
C LEU A 121 -16.25 7.13 4.88
N VAL A 122 -15.11 7.68 4.47
CA VAL A 122 -15.04 8.91 3.67
C VAL A 122 -14.28 8.69 2.37
N ALA A 123 -13.00 8.32 2.45
CA ALA A 123 -12.12 8.36 1.28
C ALA A 123 -12.46 7.28 0.24
N PHE A 124 -12.64 6.02 0.66
CA PHE A 124 -12.93 4.91 -0.25
C PHE A 124 -14.32 5.01 -0.88
N PRO A 125 -15.41 5.32 -0.14
CA PRO A 125 -16.71 5.56 -0.77
C PRO A 125 -16.67 6.69 -1.81
N ALA A 126 -15.95 7.80 -1.52
CA ALA A 126 -15.79 8.90 -2.46
C ALA A 126 -15.00 8.46 -3.72
N ALA A 127 -13.94 7.67 -3.56
CA ALA A 127 -13.16 7.14 -4.67
C ALA A 127 -13.95 6.14 -5.52
N GLN A 128 -14.71 5.24 -4.90
CA GLN A 128 -15.60 4.30 -5.57
C GLN A 128 -16.67 5.03 -6.38
N LYS A 129 -17.34 6.03 -5.78
CA LYS A 129 -18.29 6.87 -6.51
C LYS A 129 -17.66 7.57 -7.70
N ASN A 130 -16.48 8.18 -7.53
CA ASN A 130 -15.79 8.87 -8.61
C ASN A 130 -15.44 7.92 -9.78
N ARG A 131 -15.00 6.68 -9.49
CA ARG A 131 -14.75 5.65 -10.51
C ARG A 131 -16.04 5.23 -11.22
N LEU A 132 -17.13 5.05 -10.48
CA LEU A 132 -18.43 4.70 -11.05
C LEU A 132 -18.96 5.79 -11.98
N ASP A 133 -18.88 7.06 -11.55
CA ASP A 133 -19.31 8.21 -12.34
C ASP A 133 -18.49 8.31 -13.65
N LEU A 134 -17.18 8.02 -13.62
CA LEU A 134 -16.35 7.95 -14.82
C LEU A 134 -16.78 6.77 -15.69
N TYR A 135 -16.92 5.57 -15.12
CA TYR A 135 -17.29 4.34 -15.83
C TYR A 135 -18.63 4.47 -16.57
N GLN A 136 -19.62 5.10 -15.95
CA GLN A 136 -20.93 5.37 -16.55
C GLN A 136 -20.86 6.45 -17.65
N GLY A 137 -19.75 7.20 -17.75
CA GLY A 137 -19.59 8.30 -18.69
C GLY A 137 -20.23 9.61 -18.24
N ASN A 138 -20.65 9.71 -16.97
CA ASN A 138 -21.28 10.91 -16.41
C ASN A 138 -20.28 12.07 -16.35
N ILE A 139 -19.02 11.78 -16.05
CA ILE A 139 -17.93 12.76 -15.94
C ILE A 139 -16.86 12.58 -17.03
N THR A 140 -15.98 13.57 -17.20
CA THR A 140 -14.79 13.47 -18.08
C THR A 140 -13.58 13.00 -17.28
N TRP A 141 -12.50 12.63 -17.97
CA TRP A 141 -11.21 12.32 -17.33
C TRP A 141 -10.68 13.45 -16.44
N GLY A 142 -10.81 14.70 -16.87
CA GLY A 142 -10.38 15.86 -16.08
C GLY A 142 -11.18 16.03 -14.79
N VAL A 143 -12.51 15.84 -14.85
CA VAL A 143 -13.35 15.87 -13.63
C VAL A 143 -12.95 14.74 -12.68
N TYR A 144 -12.77 13.53 -13.21
CA TYR A 144 -12.33 12.37 -12.45
C TYR A 144 -10.99 12.60 -11.75
N ASN A 145 -10.00 13.12 -12.48
CA ASN A 145 -8.64 13.36 -11.99
C ASN A 145 -8.59 14.46 -10.93
N ARG A 146 -9.34 15.56 -11.10
CA ARG A 146 -9.47 16.58 -10.05
C ARG A 146 -10.07 15.99 -8.78
N LYS A 147 -11.11 15.16 -8.91
CA LYS A 147 -11.71 14.53 -7.74
C LYS A 147 -10.78 13.55 -7.04
N ARG A 148 -9.96 12.79 -7.79
CA ARG A 148 -8.89 11.95 -7.21
C ARG A 148 -7.90 12.78 -6.39
N LYS A 149 -7.49 13.93 -6.92
CA LYS A 149 -6.58 14.84 -6.22
C LYS A 149 -7.22 15.41 -4.95
N GLU A 150 -8.47 15.88 -5.02
CA GLU A 150 -9.21 16.36 -3.84
C GLU A 150 -9.30 15.30 -2.73
N ILE A 151 -9.61 14.04 -3.07
CA ILE A 151 -9.67 12.94 -2.10
C ILE A 151 -8.29 12.73 -1.45
N SER A 152 -7.23 12.71 -2.25
CA SER A 152 -5.85 12.57 -1.76
C SER A 152 -5.44 13.72 -0.85
N ASP A 153 -5.78 14.96 -1.21
CA ASP A 153 -5.48 16.15 -0.42
C ASP A 153 -6.26 16.12 0.91
N GLY A 154 -7.51 15.64 0.89
CA GLY A 154 -8.33 15.42 2.08
C GLY A 154 -7.76 14.36 3.01
N MET A 155 -7.29 13.22 2.48
CA MET A 155 -6.57 12.20 3.26
C MET A 155 -5.29 12.76 3.92
N ALA A 156 -4.53 13.58 3.17
CA ALA A 156 -3.33 14.20 3.71
C ALA A 156 -3.65 15.22 4.82
N ALA A 157 -4.74 15.98 4.68
CA ALA A 157 -5.23 16.88 5.73
C ALA A 157 -5.67 16.10 6.98
N GLU A 158 -6.42 15.01 6.81
CA GLU A 158 -6.85 14.19 7.93
C GLU A 158 -5.66 13.54 8.65
N SER A 159 -4.69 13.03 7.89
CA SER A 159 -3.45 12.48 8.46
C SER A 159 -2.71 13.49 9.36
N ARG A 160 -2.63 14.76 8.94
CA ARG A 160 -2.07 15.83 9.78
C ARG A 160 -2.92 16.06 11.04
N ARG A 161 -4.25 16.09 10.90
CA ARG A 161 -5.18 16.30 12.02
C ARG A 161 -5.02 15.22 13.10
N VAL A 162 -5.02 13.94 12.72
CA VAL A 162 -4.93 12.82 13.68
C VAL A 162 -3.57 12.74 14.36
N VAL A 163 -2.49 13.15 13.68
CA VAL A 163 -1.15 13.19 14.27
C VAL A 163 -1.03 14.34 15.27
N GLN A 164 -1.60 15.52 14.96
CA GLN A 164 -1.56 16.68 15.84
C GLN A 164 -2.37 16.50 17.13
N GLN A 165 -3.39 15.64 17.14
CA GLN A 165 -4.13 15.29 18.36
C GLN A 165 -3.33 14.48 19.39
N LYS A 166 -2.11 14.06 19.06
CA LYS A 166 -1.19 13.39 20.00
C LYS A 166 -0.36 14.35 20.86
N ILE A 167 -0.47 15.66 20.63
CA ILE A 167 0.24 16.72 21.38
C ILE A 167 -0.69 17.36 22.39
#